data_AF-A0AA43P9L1-F1
#
_entry.id   AF-A0AA43P9L1-F1
#
_cell.length_a   1.000
_cell.length_b   1.000
_cell.length_c   1.000
_cell.angle_alpha   90.00
_cell.angle_beta   90.00
_cell.angle_gamma   90.00
#
_symmetry.space_group_name_H-M   'P 1'
#
loop_
_entity.id
_entity.type
_entity.pdbx_description
1 polymer ?
#
loop_
_entity_poly.entity_id
_entity_poly.type
_entity_poly.pdbx_seq_one_letter_code
_entity_poly.pdbx_strand_id
1 'polypeptide(L)'
;MKICRQLGISYKRFMGWRPSEGDEVEWDETERNWMRSLAEYDRSLCPLCGLPRSICQDPKAELTMHAETSVCWATAHMQQAMKQWTDANGRDNPAANALVAHLT
;
A
#
# COMPACT_ATOMS: atom_id res chain seq x y z
N MET A 1 12.18 -5.52 -4.57
CA MET A 1 11.91 -5.01 -5.93
C MET A 1 10.83 -3.92 -6.01
N LYS A 2 9.62 -4.04 -5.42
CA LYS A 2 8.61 -2.94 -5.46
C LYS A 2 9.16 -1.59 -4.95
N ILE A 3 9.87 -1.61 -3.82
CA ILE A 3 10.52 -0.42 -3.26
C ILE A 3 11.62 0.11 -4.19
N CYS A 4 12.50 -0.75 -4.71
CA CYS A 4 13.54 -0.38 -5.67
C CYS A 4 12.95 0.33 -6.91
N ARG A 5 11.82 -0.16 -7.44
CA ARG A 5 11.09 0.46 -8.56
C ARG A 5 10.51 1.82 -8.19
N GLN A 6 9.88 1.96 -7.03
CA GLN A 6 9.36 3.25 -6.56
C GLN A 6 10.46 4.30 -6.41
N LEU A 7 11.65 3.87 -5.99
CA LEU A 7 12.82 4.73 -5.81
C LEU A 7 13.62 4.96 -7.11
N GLY A 8 13.36 4.19 -8.18
CA GLY A 8 14.10 4.28 -9.43
C GLY A 8 15.55 3.80 -9.35
N ILE A 9 15.87 2.87 -8.44
CA ILE A 9 17.23 2.39 -8.17
C ILE A 9 17.36 0.87 -8.34
N SER A 10 18.57 0.39 -8.61
CA SER A 10 18.86 -1.05 -8.67
C SER A 10 18.75 -1.72 -7.30
N TYR A 11 18.65 -3.05 -7.29
CA TYR A 11 18.66 -3.81 -6.04
C TYR A 11 20.02 -3.68 -5.35
N LYS A 12 21.11 -3.69 -6.13
CA LYS A 12 22.46 -3.41 -5.63
C LYS A 12 22.52 -2.07 -4.88
N ARG A 13 22.02 -0.98 -5.47
CA ARG A 13 22.01 0.34 -4.83
C ARG A 13 21.13 0.36 -3.58
N PHE A 14 19.99 -0.32 -3.61
CA PHE A 14 19.14 -0.50 -2.42
C PHE A 14 19.86 -1.24 -1.29
N MET A 15 20.73 -2.20 -1.62
CA MET A 15 21.57 -2.94 -0.67
C MET A 15 22.86 -2.21 -0.26
N GLY A 16 23.04 -0.95 -0.67
CA GLY A 16 24.17 -0.11 -0.24
C GLY A 16 25.37 -0.09 -1.19
N TRP A 17 25.29 -0.76 -2.35
CA TRP A 17 26.29 -0.57 -3.40
C TRP A 17 26.29 0.88 -3.88
N ARG A 18 27.49 1.41 -4.17
CA ARG A 18 27.69 2.75 -4.71
C ARG A 18 28.50 2.65 -6.00
N PRO A 19 28.15 3.42 -7.06
CA PRO A 19 28.94 3.45 -8.28
C PRO A 19 30.38 3.89 -8.02
N SER A 20 31.33 3.21 -8.66
CA SER A 20 32.74 3.57 -8.75
C SER A 20 33.17 3.68 -10.22
N GLU A 21 34.32 4.30 -10.51
CA GLU A 21 34.82 4.47 -11.89
C GLU A 21 35.01 3.15 -12.66
N GLY A 22 35.13 2.02 -11.97
CA GLY A 22 35.26 0.69 -12.59
C GLY A 22 33.93 -0.02 -12.86
N ASP A 23 32.80 0.52 -12.42
CA ASP A 23 31.50 -0.10 -12.60
C ASP A 23 30.89 0.27 -13.95
N GLU A 24 30.85 -0.67 -14.89
CA GLU A 24 30.34 -0.41 -16.24
C GLU A 24 28.82 -0.19 -16.29
N VAL A 25 28.04 -0.92 -15.48
CA VAL A 25 26.58 -0.88 -15.52
C VAL A 25 25.98 -1.11 -14.13
N GLU A 26 25.16 -0.16 -13.67
CA GLU A 26 24.42 -0.29 -12.40
C GLU A 26 23.40 -1.45 -12.46
N TRP A 27 22.66 -1.56 -13.56
CA TRP A 27 21.59 -2.54 -13.76
C TRP A 27 22.08 -3.76 -14.53
N ASP A 28 22.29 -4.87 -13.84
CA ASP A 28 22.63 -6.11 -14.56
C ASP A 28 21.40 -6.71 -15.28
N GLU A 29 21.65 -7.73 -16.10
CA GLU A 29 20.58 -8.41 -16.84
C GLU A 29 19.54 -9.07 -15.92
N THR A 30 19.99 -9.62 -14.79
CA THR A 30 19.11 -10.24 -13.79
C THR A 30 18.17 -9.21 -13.17
N GLU A 31 18.69 -8.06 -12.74
CA GLU A 31 17.88 -6.97 -12.19
C GLU A 31 16.90 -6.40 -13.21
N ARG A 32 17.33 -6.25 -14.47
CA ARG A 32 16.43 -5.82 -15.56
C ARG A 32 15.31 -6.83 -15.80
N ASN A 33 15.61 -8.13 -15.73
CA ASN A 33 14.60 -9.17 -15.89
C ASN A 33 13.63 -9.19 -14.71
N TRP A 34 14.09 -9.02 -13.47
CA TRP A 34 13.21 -8.86 -12.32
C TRP A 34 12.27 -7.66 -12.44
N MET A 35 12.76 -6.52 -12.95
CA MET A 35 11.91 -5.34 -13.17
C MET A 35 10.84 -5.59 -14.24
N ARG A 36 11.21 -6.30 -15.33
CA ARG A 36 10.26 -6.73 -16.37
C ARG A 36 9.20 -7.68 -15.81
N SER A 37 9.61 -8.73 -15.11
CA SER A 37 8.70 -9.70 -14.49
C SER A 37 7.80 -9.07 -13.44
N LEU A 38 8.32 -8.12 -12.65
CA LEU A 38 7.48 -7.38 -11.69
C LEU A 38 6.42 -6.54 -12.41
N ALA A 39 6.76 -5.90 -13.53
CA ALA A 39 5.81 -5.13 -14.32
C ALA A 39 4.75 -6.04 -14.97
N GLU A 40 5.12 -7.22 -15.46
CA GLU A 40 4.19 -8.23 -15.97
C GLU A 40 3.26 -8.75 -14.87
N TYR A 41 3.82 -9.07 -13.70
CA TYR A 41 3.05 -9.49 -12.54
C TYR A 41 2.04 -8.41 -12.11
N ASP A 42 2.46 -7.15 -11.95
CA ASP A 42 1.55 -6.07 -11.56
C ASP A 42 0.44 -5.85 -12.61
N ARG A 43 0.72 -6.03 -13.90
CA ARG A 43 -0.30 -5.98 -14.96
C ARG A 43 -1.32 -7.11 -14.86
N SER A 44 -0.94 -8.26 -14.32
CA SER A 44 -1.83 -9.41 -14.11
C SER A 44 -2.82 -9.20 -12.95
N LEU A 45 -2.59 -8.20 -12.10
CA LEU A 45 -3.45 -7.88 -10.96
C LEU A 45 -4.55 -6.86 -11.34
N CYS A 46 -5.65 -6.92 -10.60
CA CYS A 46 -6.74 -5.96 -10.65
C CYS A 46 -6.30 -4.63 -10.00
N PRO A 47 -6.43 -3.48 -10.68
CA PRO A 47 -6.01 -2.19 -10.13
C PRO A 47 -6.86 -1.68 -8.96
N LEU A 48 -8.04 -2.28 -8.73
CA LEU A 48 -8.96 -1.85 -7.67
C LEU A 48 -8.70 -2.59 -6.35
N CYS A 49 -8.57 -3.91 -6.41
CA CYS A 49 -8.50 -4.77 -5.22
C CYS A 49 -7.20 -5.59 -5.10
N GLY A 50 -6.33 -5.57 -6.11
CA GLY A 50 -5.04 -6.27 -6.08
C GLY A 50 -5.11 -7.79 -6.29
N LEU A 51 -6.30 -8.38 -6.46
CA LEU A 51 -6.45 -9.80 -6.79
C LEU A 51 -6.08 -10.09 -8.26
N PRO A 52 -5.77 -11.34 -8.64
CA PRO A 52 -5.56 -11.72 -10.03
C PRO A 52 -6.74 -11.34 -10.92
N ARG A 53 -6.46 -10.78 -12.11
CA ARG A 53 -7.51 -10.43 -13.08
C ARG A 53 -8.35 -11.63 -13.51
N SER A 54 -7.74 -12.81 -13.60
CA SER A 54 -8.46 -14.05 -13.91
C SER A 54 -9.57 -14.38 -12.91
N ILE A 55 -9.44 -13.93 -11.65
CA ILE A 55 -10.48 -14.08 -10.63
C ILE A 55 -11.50 -12.94 -10.75
N CYS A 56 -11.03 -11.69 -10.85
CA CYS A 56 -11.91 -10.52 -10.88
C CYS A 56 -12.73 -10.38 -12.17
N GLN A 57 -12.26 -10.93 -13.28
CA GLN A 57 -12.88 -10.81 -14.60
C GLN A 57 -13.53 -12.12 -15.05
N ASP A 58 -13.59 -13.15 -14.19
CA ASP A 58 -14.38 -14.35 -14.47
C ASP A 58 -15.89 -14.01 -14.40
N PRO A 59 -16.65 -14.16 -15.49
CA PRO A 59 -18.09 -13.90 -15.46
C PRO A 59 -18.85 -14.74 -14.43
N LYS A 60 -18.34 -15.94 -14.09
CA LYS A 60 -18.96 -16.80 -13.07
C LYS A 60 -18.91 -16.18 -11.68
N ALA A 61 -17.94 -15.29 -11.44
CA ALA A 61 -17.77 -14.61 -10.16
C ALA A 61 -18.97 -13.72 -9.81
N GLU A 62 -19.81 -13.33 -10.79
CA GLU A 62 -21.07 -12.62 -10.53
C GLU A 62 -21.97 -13.38 -9.54
N LEU A 63 -22.00 -14.71 -9.63
CA LEU A 63 -22.87 -15.56 -8.83
C LEU A 63 -22.14 -16.37 -7.75
N THR A 64 -20.81 -16.49 -7.83
CA THR A 64 -20.02 -17.35 -6.94
C THR A 64 -19.09 -16.61 -5.99
N MET A 65 -18.80 -15.33 -6.24
CA MET A 65 -17.88 -14.56 -5.41
C MET A 65 -18.64 -13.87 -4.26
N HIS A 66 -18.23 -14.18 -3.04
CA HIS A 66 -18.81 -13.60 -1.83
C HIS A 66 -17.74 -12.80 -1.08
N ALA A 67 -18.12 -11.63 -0.59
CA ALA A 67 -17.27 -10.79 0.25
C ALA A 67 -17.92 -10.65 1.63
N GLU A 68 -17.10 -10.73 2.67
CA GLU A 68 -17.52 -10.46 4.04
C GLU A 68 -17.11 -9.04 4.45
N THR A 69 -18.02 -8.33 5.12
CA THR A 69 -17.72 -7.02 5.72
C THR A 69 -17.34 -7.19 7.18
N SER A 70 -16.23 -6.58 7.60
CA SER A 70 -15.81 -6.52 9.00
C SER A 70 -15.72 -5.07 9.48
N VAL A 71 -15.91 -4.88 10.79
CA VAL A 71 -15.76 -3.57 11.44
C VAL A 71 -14.36 -3.49 12.04
N CYS A 72 -13.63 -2.42 11.71
CA CYS A 72 -12.41 -2.08 12.45
C CYS A 72 -12.80 -1.48 13.81
N TRP A 73 -12.90 -2.32 14.85
CA TRP A 73 -13.28 -1.87 16.20
C TRP A 73 -12.27 -0.87 16.78
N ALA A 74 -10.99 -0.99 16.43
CA ALA A 74 -9.97 0.00 16.79
C ALA A 74 -10.36 1.41 16.29
N THR A 75 -10.69 1.54 15.00
CA THR A 75 -11.12 2.81 14.42
C THR A 75 -12.46 3.27 15.01
N ALA A 76 -13.40 2.35 15.23
CA ALA A 76 -14.68 2.68 15.84
C ALA A 76 -14.51 3.29 17.24
N HIS A 77 -13.66 2.70 18.10
CA HIS A 77 -13.37 3.23 19.43
C HIS A 77 -12.60 4.56 19.38
N MET A 78 -11.63 4.70 18.47
CA MET A 78 -10.95 5.98 18.26
C MET A 78 -11.92 7.09 17.86
N GLN A 79 -12.81 6.82 16.90
CA GLN A 79 -13.85 7.77 16.46
C GLN A 79 -14.84 8.09 17.60
N GLN A 80 -15.19 7.10 18.42
CA GLN A 80 -16.04 7.30 19.58
C GLN A 80 -15.38 8.22 20.62
N ALA A 81 -14.09 8.01 20.92
CA ALA A 81 -13.35 8.88 21.83
C ALA A 81 -13.24 10.31 21.30
N MET A 82 -12.95 10.47 20.00
CA MET A 82 -12.91 11.78 19.35
C MET A 82 -14.27 12.50 19.41
N LYS A 83 -15.35 11.76 19.17
CA LYS A 83 -16.72 12.27 19.27
C LYS A 83 -17.05 12.72 20.70
N GLN A 84 -16.76 11.89 21.70
CA GLN A 84 -17.00 12.22 23.11
C GLN A 84 -16.26 13.50 23.53
N TRP A 85 -15.00 13.64 23.11
CA TRP A 85 -14.24 14.85 23.36
C TRP A 85 -14.87 16.07 22.66
N THR A 86 -15.26 15.93 21.39
CA THR A 86 -15.87 17.01 20.60
C THR A 86 -17.21 17.46 21.20
N ASP A 87 -18.05 16.51 21.59
CA ASP A 87 -19.36 16.79 22.20
C ASP A 87 -19.20 17.50 23.57
N ALA A 88 -18.12 17.19 24.31
CA ALA A 88 -17.82 17.83 25.60
C ALA A 88 -17.15 19.22 25.48
N ASN A 89 -16.37 19.46 24.43
CA ASN A 89 -15.49 20.65 24.32
C ASN A 89 -15.91 21.65 23.23
N GLY A 90 -16.91 21.30 22.42
CA GLY A 90 -17.41 22.12 21.32
C GLY A 90 -16.59 21.97 20.04
N ARG A 91 -17.27 22.00 18.88
CA ARG A 91 -16.63 21.87 17.55
C ARG A 91 -15.74 23.05 17.19
N ASP A 92 -16.04 24.23 17.70
CA ASP A 92 -15.26 25.45 17.45
C ASP A 92 -13.99 25.53 18.32
N ASN A 93 -13.75 24.52 19.15
CA ASN A 93 -12.53 24.45 19.94
C ASN A 93 -11.32 24.35 19.00
N PRO A 94 -10.33 25.25 19.11
CA PRO A 94 -9.17 25.25 18.22
C PRO A 94 -8.37 23.94 18.27
N ALA A 95 -8.46 23.17 19.36
CA ALA A 95 -7.81 21.86 19.48
C ALA A 95 -8.52 20.73 18.70
N ALA A 96 -9.74 20.94 18.19
CA ALA A 96 -10.50 19.92 17.46
C ALA A 96 -9.75 19.42 16.20
N ASN A 97 -9.04 20.32 15.51
CA ASN A 97 -8.28 19.98 14.30
C ASN A 97 -6.91 19.33 14.59
N ALA A 98 -6.51 19.25 15.86
CA ALA A 98 -5.24 18.65 16.31
C ALA A 98 -5.47 17.40 17.18
N LEU A 99 -6.71 16.94 17.30
CA LEU A 99 -7.07 15.81 18.15
C LEU A 99 -6.54 14.49 17.57
N VAL A 100 -5.90 13.69 18.41
CA VAL A 100 -5.45 12.34 18.07
C VAL A 100 -5.99 11.37 19.11
N ALA A 101 -6.52 10.24 18.66
CA ALA A 101 -6.95 9.15 19.52
C ALA A 101 -5.93 8.00 19.44
N HIS A 102 -5.54 7.49 20.60
CA HIS A 102 -4.65 6.34 20.71
C HIS A 102 -5.40 5.21 21.42
N LEU A 103 -5.07 3.97 21.04
CA LEU A 103 -5.53 2.79 21.77
C LEU A 103 -4.68 2.65 23.02
N THR A 104 -5.30 2.25 24.13
CA THR A 104 -4.66 1.98 25.42
C THR A 104 -4.74 0.51 25.75
#